data_AF-A0A349YM27-F1
#
_entry.id   AF-A0A349YM27-F1
#
_cell.length_a   1.000
_cell.length_b   1.000
_cell.length_c   1.000
_cell.angle_alpha   90.00
_cell.angle_beta   90.00
_cell.angle_gamma   90.00
#
_symmetry.space_group_name_H-M   'P 1'
#
loop_
_entity.id
_entity.type
_entity.pdbx_description
1 polymer ?
#
loop_
_entity_poly.entity_id
_entity_poly.type
_entity_poly.pdbx_seq_one_letter_code
_entity_poly.pdbx_strand_id
1 'polypeptide(L)'
;MFDFKNPKPTVFCIHCNKMVGYDTDVAKVNLTIRGVNFSYDEKIAFCEECGDEVYVAAYNDMNVDAREKAYKNELERRKITQEIYGISSKNSENSLDKTEDL
;
A
#
# COMPACT_ATOMS: atom_id res chain seq x y z
N MET A 1 -15.23 -36.59 -22.13
CA MET A 1 -15.61 -35.16 -22.05
C MET A 1 -14.94 -34.65 -20.79
N PHE A 2 -13.90 -33.82 -20.91
CA PHE A 2 -13.19 -33.28 -19.74
C PHE A 2 -13.86 -31.96 -19.35
N ASP A 3 -14.54 -31.94 -18.21
CA ASP A 3 -15.11 -30.72 -17.64
C ASP A 3 -13.97 -29.86 -17.07
N PHE A 4 -13.55 -28.86 -17.83
CA PHE A 4 -12.67 -27.79 -17.36
C PHE A 4 -13.46 -26.85 -16.43
N LYS A 5 -13.81 -27.30 -15.23
CA LYS A 5 -14.22 -26.38 -14.17
C LYS A 5 -13.00 -25.55 -13.84
N ASN A 6 -13.03 -24.24 -14.13
CA ASN A 6 -11.99 -23.30 -13.68
C ASN A 6 -11.83 -23.48 -12.17
N PRO A 7 -10.71 -24.04 -11.69
CA PRO A 7 -10.55 -24.28 -10.27
C PRO A 7 -10.52 -22.92 -9.56
N LYS A 8 -11.21 -22.84 -8.43
CA LYS A 8 -11.12 -21.68 -7.54
C LYS A 8 -9.64 -21.42 -7.24
N PRO A 9 -9.15 -20.17 -7.35
CA PRO A 9 -7.76 -19.89 -7.04
C PRO A 9 -7.47 -20.29 -5.58
N THR A 10 -6.30 -20.88 -5.37
CA THR A 10 -5.85 -21.32 -4.05
C THR A 10 -4.47 -20.76 -3.76
N VAL A 11 -4.17 -20.61 -2.48
CA VAL A 11 -2.89 -20.10 -1.97
C VAL A 11 -2.43 -20.96 -0.81
N PHE A 12 -1.12 -21.00 -0.57
CA PHE A 12 -0.59 -21.71 0.59
C PHE A 12 -0.80 -20.87 1.85
N CYS A 13 -1.55 -21.39 2.81
CA CYS A 13 -1.68 -20.79 4.13
C CYS A 13 -0.63 -21.39 5.06
N ILE A 14 0.25 -20.54 5.61
CA ILE A 14 1.32 -20.97 6.52
C ILE A 14 0.79 -21.50 7.85
N HIS A 15 -0.37 -21.00 8.30
CA HIS A 15 -0.98 -21.41 9.57
C HIS A 15 -1.69 -22.77 9.44
N CYS A 16 -2.43 -22.99 8.35
CA CYS A 16 -3.04 -24.29 8.04
C CYS A 16 -2.04 -25.32 7.47
N ASN A 17 -0.87 -24.86 7.00
CA ASN A 17 0.17 -25.66 6.35
C ASN A 17 -0.34 -26.46 5.14
N LYS A 18 -1.22 -25.87 4.32
CA LYS A 18 -1.79 -26.48 3.11
C LYS A 18 -2.32 -25.42 2.12
N MET A 19 -2.64 -25.86 0.91
CA MET A 19 -3.35 -25.04 -0.07
C MET A 19 -4.81 -24.87 0.34
N VAL A 20 -5.29 -23.62 0.35
CA VAL A 20 -6.64 -23.23 0.76
C VAL A 20 -7.24 -22.23 -0.23
N GLY A 21 -8.57 -22.14 -0.25
CA GLY A 21 -9.25 -20.97 -0.80
C GLY A 21 -9.00 -19.73 0.04
N TYR A 22 -9.22 -18.55 -0.54
CA TYR A 22 -9.07 -17.29 0.17
C TYR A 22 -10.14 -16.29 -0.26
N ASP A 23 -10.60 -15.51 0.72
CA ASP A 23 -11.45 -14.34 0.49
C ASP A 23 -10.58 -13.10 0.28
N THR A 24 -11.10 -12.11 -0.44
CA THR A 24 -10.40 -10.86 -0.74
C THR A 24 -11.08 -9.70 -0.06
N ASP A 25 -10.28 -8.84 0.56
CA ASP A 25 -10.72 -7.56 1.10
C ASP A 25 -9.86 -6.41 0.54
N VAL A 26 -10.29 -5.18 0.82
CA VAL A 26 -9.59 -3.95 0.47
C VAL A 26 -9.45 -3.07 1.70
N ALA A 27 -8.21 -2.80 2.09
CA ALA A 27 -7.90 -1.91 3.22
C ALA A 27 -7.37 -0.56 2.73
N LYS A 28 -7.79 0.52 3.39
CA LYS A 28 -7.21 1.84 3.16
C LYS A 28 -5.88 1.98 3.92
N VAL A 29 -4.78 2.11 3.20
CA VAL A 29 -3.45 2.28 3.80
C VAL A 29 -3.02 3.74 3.70
N ASN A 30 -2.57 4.31 4.81
CA ASN A 30 -2.02 5.66 4.89
C ASN A 30 -0.51 5.57 5.15
N LEU A 31 0.31 6.20 4.31
CA LEU A 31 1.76 6.17 4.42
C LEU A 31 2.37 7.57 4.39
N THR A 32 3.55 7.68 5.00
CA THR A 32 4.44 8.84 4.86
C THR A 32 5.78 8.36 4.31
N ILE A 33 6.11 8.76 3.08
CA ILE A 33 7.41 8.43 2.45
C ILE A 33 8.11 9.74 2.09
N ARG A 34 9.32 9.96 2.63
CA ARG A 34 10.12 11.18 2.36
C ARG A 34 9.32 12.47 2.60
N GLY A 35 8.54 12.50 3.69
CA GLY A 35 7.67 13.63 4.04
C GLY A 35 6.42 13.78 3.16
N VAL A 36 6.15 12.82 2.27
CA VAL A 36 4.95 12.78 1.42
C VAL A 36 3.89 11.90 2.06
N ASN A 37 2.78 12.51 2.47
CA ASN A 37 1.64 11.81 3.07
C ASN A 37 0.64 11.48 1.97
N PHE A 38 0.35 10.20 1.79
CA PHE A 38 -0.59 9.74 0.78
C PHE A 38 -1.28 8.45 1.24
N SER A 39 -2.33 8.06 0.52
CA SER A 39 -3.06 6.84 0.81
C SER A 39 -3.43 6.09 -0.46
N TYR A 40 -3.55 4.78 -0.36
CA TYR A 40 -3.97 3.88 -1.44
C TYR A 40 -4.82 2.75 -0.87
N ASP A 41 -5.53 2.07 -1.77
CA ASP A 41 -6.37 0.93 -1.42
C ASP A 41 -5.55 -0.34 -1.67
N GLU A 42 -5.31 -1.11 -0.61
CA GLU A 42 -4.49 -2.32 -0.63
C GLU A 42 -5.39 -3.56 -0.65
N LYS A 43 -5.13 -4.47 -1.61
CA LYS A 43 -5.79 -5.77 -1.66
C LYS A 43 -5.14 -6.72 -0.67
N ILE A 44 -5.96 -7.32 0.17
CA ILE A 44 -5.54 -8.28 1.19
C ILE A 44 -6.33 -9.58 0.97
N ALA A 45 -5.69 -10.72 1.18
CA ALA A 45 -6.34 -12.03 1.10
C ALA A 45 -6.34 -12.70 2.46
N PHE A 46 -7.45 -13.35 2.81
CA PHE A 46 -7.61 -14.07 4.07
C PHE A 46 -7.93 -15.54 3.80
N CYS A 47 -7.30 -16.44 4.55
CA CYS A 47 -7.56 -17.87 4.49
C CYS A 47 -9.03 -18.16 4.84
N GLU A 48 -9.75 -18.85 3.96
CA GLU A 48 -11.16 -19.22 4.20
C GLU A 48 -11.36 -20.22 5.34
N GLU A 49 -10.29 -20.88 5.79
CA GLU A 49 -10.37 -21.87 6.87
C GLU A 49 -10.04 -21.30 8.25
N CYS A 50 -8.94 -20.54 8.38
CA CYS A 50 -8.48 -20.02 9.68
C CYS A 50 -8.63 -18.50 9.83
N GLY A 51 -8.91 -17.76 8.76
CA GLY A 51 -9.04 -16.31 8.77
C GLY A 51 -7.73 -15.53 8.73
N ASP A 52 -6.58 -16.19 8.82
CA ASP A 52 -5.27 -15.52 8.75
C ASP A 52 -5.01 -14.93 7.36
N GLU A 53 -4.28 -13.80 7.33
CA GLU A 53 -3.81 -13.21 6.08
C GLU A 53 -2.89 -14.17 5.31
N VAL A 54 -3.10 -14.26 4.00
CA VAL A 54 -2.32 -15.10 3.09
C VAL A 54 -1.74 -14.29 1.95
N TYR A 55 -0.49 -14.60 1.58
CA TYR A 55 0.22 -13.87 0.53
C TYR A 55 -0.18 -14.34 -0.87
N VAL A 56 -0.79 -13.44 -1.65
CA VAL A 56 -1.12 -13.67 -3.06
C VAL A 56 -0.22 -12.79 -3.94
N ALA A 57 0.68 -13.41 -4.72
CA ALA A 57 1.67 -12.68 -5.51
C ALA A 57 1.07 -11.62 -6.44
N ALA A 58 -0.04 -11.95 -7.12
CA ALA A 58 -0.74 -10.99 -7.98
C ALA A 58 -1.29 -9.77 -7.21
N TYR A 59 -1.66 -9.92 -5.93
CA TYR A 59 -2.10 -8.79 -5.10
C TYR A 59 -0.92 -7.93 -4.70
N ASN A 60 0.22 -8.54 -4.37
CA ASN A 60 1.45 -7.78 -4.10
C ASN A 60 1.83 -6.90 -5.30
N ASP A 61 1.81 -7.44 -6.52
CA ASP A 61 2.12 -6.67 -7.73
C ASP A 61 1.12 -5.51 -7.92
N MET A 62 -0.19 -5.77 -7.78
CA MET A 62 -1.22 -4.74 -7.85
C MET A 62 -1.05 -3.65 -6.77
N ASN A 63 -0.67 -4.05 -5.55
CA ASN A 63 -0.49 -3.14 -4.42
C ASN A 63 0.74 -2.25 -4.62
N VAL A 64 1.84 -2.79 -5.18
CA VAL A 64 3.02 -2.00 -5.55
C VAL A 64 2.65 -0.92 -6.57
N ASP A 65 1.93 -1.29 -7.63
CA ASP A 65 1.48 -0.34 -8.65
C ASP A 65 0.55 0.74 -8.07
N ALA A 66 -0.41 0.34 -7.23
CA ALA A 66 -1.34 1.27 -6.58
C ALA A 66 -0.60 2.26 -5.66
N ARG A 67 0.34 1.77 -4.85
CA ARG A 67 1.18 2.58 -3.97
C ARG A 67 2.03 3.57 -4.76
N GLU A 68 2.69 3.11 -5.82
CA GLU A 68 3.55 3.97 -6.65
C GLU A 68 2.75 5.07 -7.36
N LYS A 69 1.59 4.72 -7.92
CA LYS A 69 0.68 5.68 -8.54
C LYS A 69 0.20 6.74 -7.54
N ALA A 70 -0.21 6.32 -6.34
CA ALA A 70 -0.68 7.24 -5.31
C ALA A 70 0.43 8.21 -4.85
N TYR A 71 1.65 7.70 -4.68
CA TYR A 71 2.82 8.52 -4.34
C TYR A 71 3.15 9.55 -5.43
N LYS A 72 3.19 9.13 -6.72
CA LYS A 72 3.44 10.03 -7.85
C LYS A 72 2.38 11.12 -7.98
N ASN A 73 1.11 10.76 -7.82
CA ASN A 73 0.01 11.72 -7.85
C ASN A 73 0.13 12.77 -6.74
N GLU A 74 0.51 12.35 -5.53
CA GLU A 74 0.69 13.28 -4.43
C GLU A 74 1.90 14.21 -4.63
N LEU A 75 3.02 13.69 -5.15
CA LEU A 75 4.14 14.53 -5.54
C LEU A 75 3.74 15.59 -6.57
N GLU A 76 2.94 15.21 -7.56
CA GLU A 76 2.49 16.15 -8.59
C GLU A 76 1.54 17.21 -8.02
N ARG A 77 0.60 16.79 -7.17
CA ARG A 77 -0.29 17.71 -6.45
C ARG A 77 0.50 18.75 -5.64
N ARG A 78 1.57 18.32 -4.98
CA ARG A 78 2.45 19.21 -4.19
C ARG A 78 3.18 20.24 -5.06
N LYS A 79 3.70 19.84 -6.21
CA LYS A 79 4.35 20.78 -7.15
C LYS A 79 3.36 21.82 -7.65
N ILE A 80 2.18 21.38 -8.10
CA ILE A 80 1.10 22.28 -8.55
C ILE A 80 0.71 23.25 -7.44
N THR A 81 0.61 22.77 -6.20
CA THR A 81 0.32 23.62 -5.03
C THR A 81 1.41 24.68 -4.85
N GLN A 82 2.69 24.31 -4.95
CA GLN A 82 3.81 25.27 -4.85
C GLN A 82 3.81 26.31 -5.99
N GLU A 83 3.43 25.89 -7.20
CA GLU A 83 3.34 26.77 -8.37
C GLU A 83 2.16 27.76 -8.28
N ILE A 84 0.99 27.30 -7.83
CA ILE A 84 -0.21 28.14 -7.66
C ILE A 84 -0.01 29.16 -6.54
N TYR A 85 0.51 28.71 -5.39
CA TYR A 85 0.65 29.58 -4.21
C TYR A 85 1.91 30.44 -4.22
N GLY A 86 2.81 30.27 -5.20
CA GLY A 86 3.96 31.13 -5.46
C GLY A 86 4.96 31.17 -4.30
N ILE A 87 6.13 30.54 -4.48
CA ILE A 87 7.21 30.55 -3.50
C ILE A 87 7.63 32.01 -3.16
N SER A 88 7.11 32.53 -2.06
CA SER A 88 7.91 33.22 -1.06
C SER A 88 8.09 32.18 0.05
N SER A 89 9.25 31.59 0.28
CA SER A 89 10.48 32.28 0.64
C SER A 89 11.72 31.51 0.17
N LYS A 90 12.76 32.26 -0.24
CA LYS A 90 14.13 31.77 -0.24
C LYS A 90 14.54 31.37 1.19
N ASN A 91 15.30 30.28 1.28
CA ASN A 91 16.26 29.91 2.33
C ASN A 91 15.75 29.80 3.78
N SER A 92 15.71 28.56 4.27
CA SER A 92 16.48 28.22 5.47
C SER A 92 16.90 26.74 5.39
N GLU A 93 18.09 26.52 4.84
CA GLU A 93 18.96 25.56 5.51
C GLU A 93 19.39 26.24 6.82
N ASN A 94 19.23 25.50 7.92
CA ASN A 94 19.98 25.55 9.19
C ASN A 94 19.29 26.08 10.47
N SER A 95 19.39 25.25 11.52
CA SER A 95 19.15 25.45 12.99
C SER A 95 17.68 25.62 13.46
N LEU A 96 17.18 25.04 14.55
CA LEU A 96 17.71 24.46 15.80
C LEU A 96 17.05 23.07 16.06
N ASP A 97 17.73 22.04 16.55
CA ASP A 97 18.42 21.85 17.84
C ASP A 97 17.46 21.63 19.04
N LYS A 98 17.63 20.45 19.66
CA LYS A 98 17.29 20.00 21.03
C LYS A 98 15.88 20.20 21.58
N THR A 99 15.30 19.07 21.99
CA THR A 99 14.87 18.90 23.38
C THR A 99 15.29 17.53 23.89
N GLU A 100 16.29 17.52 24.77
CA GLU A 100 16.46 16.53 25.83
C GLU A 100 15.27 16.59 26.81
N ASP A 101 15.15 15.52 27.59
CA ASP A 101 14.44 15.40 28.87
C ASP A 101 12.91 15.20 28.88
N LEU A 102 12.52 13.93 29.13
CA LEU A 102 11.87 13.49 30.37
C LEU A 102 12.04 11.97 30.58
#